data_AF-A0A5B7VAV0-F1
#
_entry.id   AF-A0A5B7VAV0-F1
#
_cell.length_a   1.000
_cell.length_b   1.000
_cell.length_c   1.000
_cell.angle_alpha   90.00
_cell.angle_beta   90.00
_cell.angle_gamma   90.00
#
_symmetry.space_group_name_H-M   'P 1'
#
loop_
_entity.id
_entity.type
_entity.pdbx_description
1 polymer ?
#
loop_
_entity_poly.entity_id
_entity_poly.type
_entity_poly.pdbx_seq_one_letter_code
_entity_poly.pdbx_strand_id
1 'polypeptide(L)'
;MVRQEPGQGGDSADGYGHLQLTTLPGWRGFVTEIPAVPQLLPEAIWSGLADDKRACYDDDRIDHHSRLLVVQTPTIRQVITSGRRLIQMNKNAHYGRCGLMVSGPARTGKTTALTQLGKTVEVIHRRRHPNSSSDIPVIYITVPPAATPKMIAMEFARFFDLPISTRSNITDIADAVCGVSTDAHVTLVAVDELHNLNTATRAGAEASDTLKYFSERIPATFVYAGISLEPTGLLSGARGEQIAGRFGMVRTGPFGQDQQWTALIAALEDSLRLHSHRSGALTRLDRYLHQRTHGMIGSLLWLVRGAAINAVLDGTEKITKKALDAVDADFTSQSPRPPAT
;
A
#
# COMPACT_ATOMS: atom_id res chain seq x y z
N MET A 1 28.19 -55.25 8.56
CA MET A 1 27.80 -54.51 7.35
C MET A 1 27.09 -53.25 7.79
N VAL A 2 27.86 -52.18 7.95
CA VAL A 2 27.39 -50.82 8.27
C VAL A 2 27.35 -50.08 6.94
N ARG A 3 26.20 -49.48 6.59
CA ARG A 3 26.09 -48.58 5.42
C ARG A 3 26.00 -47.14 5.91
N GLN A 4 26.97 -46.34 5.47
CA GLN A 4 27.01 -44.88 5.52
C GLN A 4 26.06 -44.28 4.46
N GLU A 5 25.20 -43.36 4.90
CA GLU A 5 24.92 -41.97 4.43
C GLU A 5 24.79 -41.62 2.93
N PRO A 6 23.94 -40.61 2.54
CA PRO A 6 24.19 -39.21 2.94
C PRO A 6 23.01 -38.23 3.09
N GLY A 7 23.24 -37.20 3.91
CA GLY A 7 23.06 -35.80 3.51
C GLY A 7 21.67 -35.17 3.61
N GLN A 8 21.31 -34.64 4.78
CA GLN A 8 20.35 -33.54 4.88
C GLN A 8 21.09 -32.20 4.80
N GLY A 9 21.32 -31.71 3.59
CA GLY A 9 21.33 -30.27 3.30
C GLY A 9 19.86 -29.84 3.17
N GLY A 10 19.41 -28.78 3.83
CA GLY A 10 19.74 -27.42 3.43
C GLY A 10 18.68 -26.96 2.43
N ASP A 11 17.49 -26.60 2.93
CA ASP A 11 16.56 -25.77 2.18
C ASP A 11 16.43 -24.46 2.96
N SER A 12 17.44 -23.63 2.76
CA SER A 12 17.44 -22.23 3.12
C SER A 12 16.15 -21.62 2.56
N ALA A 13 15.33 -21.04 3.43
CA ALA A 13 14.19 -20.23 3.02
C ALA A 13 14.68 -18.88 2.45
N ASP A 14 15.54 -18.94 1.43
CA ASP A 14 16.02 -17.82 0.64
C ASP A 14 15.05 -17.60 -0.52
N GLY A 15 13.86 -17.12 -0.17
CA GLY A 15 12.93 -16.56 -1.12
C GLY A 15 12.66 -15.13 -0.70
N TYR A 16 13.22 -14.15 -1.42
CA TYR A 16 12.71 -12.79 -1.46
C TYR A 16 11.27 -12.83 -2.02
N GLY A 17 10.34 -13.31 -1.20
CA GLY A 17 8.95 -13.51 -1.55
C GLY A 17 8.28 -12.15 -1.57
N HIS A 18 8.35 -11.45 -2.70
CA HIS A 18 7.58 -10.24 -2.90
C HIS A 18 6.09 -10.57 -2.71
N LEU A 19 5.51 -10.07 -1.61
CA LEU A 19 4.11 -10.29 -1.27
C LEU A 19 3.22 -9.61 -2.32
N GLN A 20 2.57 -10.41 -3.16
CA GLN A 20 1.59 -9.90 -4.12
C GLN A 20 0.25 -9.64 -3.42
N LEU A 21 0.02 -8.39 -3.02
CA LEU A 21 -1.19 -7.98 -2.28
C LEU A 21 -2.51 -8.26 -3.03
N THR A 22 -2.46 -8.41 -4.35
CA THR A 22 -3.61 -8.74 -5.21
C THR A 22 -3.95 -10.24 -5.22
N THR A 23 -3.28 -11.04 -4.39
CA THR A 23 -3.57 -12.47 -4.18
C THR A 23 -3.87 -12.71 -2.71
N LEU A 24 -4.75 -13.67 -2.40
CA LEU A 24 -5.07 -14.01 -1.01
C LEU A 24 -3.84 -14.44 -0.19
N PRO A 25 -2.92 -15.30 -0.69
CA PRO A 25 -1.71 -15.65 0.04
C PRO A 25 -0.82 -14.44 0.31
N GLY A 26 -0.59 -13.58 -0.70
CA GLY A 26 0.21 -12.38 -0.53
C GLY A 26 -0.42 -11.36 0.42
N TRP A 27 -1.74 -11.19 0.38
CA TRP A 27 -2.49 -10.35 1.31
C TRP A 27 -2.39 -10.86 2.75
N ARG A 28 -2.62 -12.17 2.98
CA ARG A 28 -2.50 -12.79 4.31
C ARG A 28 -1.07 -12.70 4.86
N GLY A 29 -0.08 -12.91 3.99
CA GLY A 29 1.33 -12.67 4.30
C GLY A 29 1.55 -11.24 4.79
N PHE A 30 1.07 -10.24 4.05
CA PHE A 30 1.18 -8.83 4.44
C PHE A 30 0.48 -8.50 5.77
N VAL A 31 -0.68 -9.09 6.04
CA VAL A 31 -1.40 -8.88 7.31
C VAL A 31 -0.63 -9.45 8.50
N THR A 32 -0.03 -10.62 8.33
CA THR A 32 0.72 -11.33 9.38
C THR A 32 2.18 -10.90 9.49
N GLU A 33 2.71 -10.22 8.48
CA GLU A 33 4.08 -9.75 8.45
C GLU A 33 4.36 -8.77 9.60
N ILE A 34 5.38 -9.12 10.38
CA ILE A 34 6.02 -8.27 11.39
C ILE A 34 7.51 -8.21 10.99
N PRO A 35 7.92 -7.18 10.23
CA PRO A 35 9.32 -7.02 9.83
C PRO A 35 10.22 -7.01 11.07
N ALA A 36 11.27 -7.85 11.06
CA ALA A 36 12.30 -7.76 12.07
C ALA A 36 13.04 -6.43 11.88
N VAL A 37 13.19 -5.67 12.96
CA VAL A 37 13.94 -4.41 12.94
C VAL A 37 15.36 -4.71 13.42
N PRO A 38 16.38 -4.52 12.57
CA PRO A 38 17.76 -4.76 12.97
C PRO A 38 18.14 -3.91 14.17
N GLN A 39 18.80 -4.52 15.16
CA GLN A 39 19.35 -3.80 16.30
C GLN A 39 20.69 -3.20 15.90
N LEU A 40 20.91 -1.93 16.25
CA LEU A 40 22.24 -1.33 16.07
C LEU A 40 23.21 -1.93 17.09
N LEU A 41 24.25 -2.58 16.59
CA LEU A 41 25.29 -3.15 17.45
C LEU A 41 26.06 -2.05 18.18
N PRO A 42 26.52 -2.29 19.42
CA PRO A 42 27.46 -1.40 20.10
C PRO A 42 28.72 -1.17 19.25
N GLU A 43 29.26 0.04 19.27
CA GLU A 43 30.40 0.45 18.42
C GLU A 43 31.63 -0.47 18.57
N ALA A 44 31.92 -0.93 19.79
CA ALA A 44 33.00 -1.87 20.06
C ALA A 44 32.80 -3.25 19.42
N ILE A 45 31.55 -3.70 19.28
CA ILE A 45 31.22 -4.98 18.61
C ILE A 45 31.25 -4.78 17.10
N TRP A 46 30.62 -3.71 16.62
CA TRP A 46 30.55 -3.40 15.19
C TRP A 46 31.94 -3.23 14.56
N SER A 47 32.84 -2.49 15.22
CA SER A 47 34.23 -2.31 14.76
C SER A 47 35.07 -3.59 14.80
N GLY A 48 34.69 -4.57 15.63
CA GLY A 48 35.39 -5.85 15.80
C GLY A 48 34.79 -7.00 15.00
N LEU A 49 33.74 -6.75 14.19
CA LEU A 49 33.16 -7.79 13.33
C LEU A 49 34.14 -8.21 12.23
N ALA A 50 34.19 -9.51 11.97
CA ALA A 50 34.80 -10.03 10.76
C ALA A 50 34.01 -9.58 9.52
N ASP A 51 34.70 -9.45 8.38
CA ASP A 51 34.13 -8.86 7.16
C ASP A 51 32.87 -9.59 6.66
N ASP A 52 32.83 -10.92 6.78
CA ASP A 52 31.69 -11.77 6.41
C ASP A 52 30.45 -11.48 7.26
N LYS A 53 30.63 -11.36 8.58
CA LYS A 53 29.56 -11.05 9.52
C LYS A 53 29.09 -9.62 9.39
N ARG A 54 30.02 -8.70 9.06
CA ARG A 54 29.69 -7.30 8.81
C ARG A 54 28.84 -7.16 7.55
N ALA A 55 29.18 -7.86 6.47
CA ALA A 55 28.39 -7.86 5.24
C ALA A 55 26.95 -8.34 5.49
N CYS A 56 26.76 -9.47 6.18
CA CYS A 56 25.44 -9.97 6.52
C CYS A 56 24.64 -8.99 7.41
N TYR A 57 25.29 -8.39 8.41
CA TYR A 57 24.67 -7.37 9.26
C TYR A 57 24.27 -6.09 8.48
N ASP A 58 25.10 -5.65 7.55
CA ASP A 58 24.83 -4.49 6.71
C ASP A 58 23.72 -4.81 5.68
N ASP A 59 23.67 -6.03 5.15
CA ASP A 59 22.59 -6.51 4.27
C ASP A 59 21.22 -6.48 4.99
N ASP A 60 21.15 -6.93 6.25
CA ASP A 60 19.91 -6.85 7.06
C ASP A 60 19.43 -5.40 7.25
N ARG A 61 20.38 -4.47 7.44
CA ARG A 61 20.08 -3.04 7.60
C ARG A 61 19.64 -2.41 6.27
N ILE A 62 20.28 -2.78 5.17
CA ILE A 62 19.91 -2.36 3.82
C ILE A 62 18.51 -2.89 3.49
N ASP A 63 18.20 -4.15 3.78
CA ASP A 63 16.86 -4.71 3.60
C ASP A 63 15.83 -3.91 4.40
N HIS A 64 16.11 -3.60 5.68
CA HIS A 64 15.26 -2.74 6.51
C HIS A 64 15.04 -1.35 5.90
N HIS A 65 16.08 -0.66 5.41
CA HIS A 65 15.93 0.65 4.74
C HIS A 65 15.27 0.53 3.34
N SER A 66 15.38 -0.63 2.70
CA SER A 66 14.71 -0.93 1.44
C SER A 66 13.21 -1.13 1.62
N ARG A 67 12.70 -1.39 2.83
CA ARG A 67 11.27 -1.50 3.09
C ARG A 67 10.60 -0.12 3.14
N LEU A 68 9.34 -0.07 2.73
CA LEU A 68 8.51 1.14 2.89
C LEU A 68 8.10 1.29 4.35
N LEU A 69 8.68 2.26 5.06
CA LEU A 69 8.22 2.58 6.41
C LEU A 69 6.79 3.13 6.35
N VAL A 70 5.88 2.48 7.05
CA VAL A 70 4.50 2.95 7.20
C VAL A 70 4.42 3.89 8.40
N VAL A 71 4.48 5.19 8.14
CA VAL A 71 4.23 6.22 9.17
C VAL A 71 2.73 6.50 9.26
N GLN A 72 2.18 6.59 10.49
CA GLN A 72 0.77 6.90 10.73
C GLN A 72 0.42 8.36 10.43
N THR A 73 0.29 8.67 9.14
CA THR A 73 -0.07 10.02 8.67
C THR A 73 -1.52 10.37 9.03
N PRO A 74 -1.87 11.67 9.12
CA PRO A 74 -3.25 12.11 9.28
C PRO A 74 -4.18 11.56 8.21
N THR A 75 -3.71 11.49 6.96
CA THR A 75 -4.43 10.89 5.84
C THR A 75 -4.75 9.41 6.09
N ILE A 76 -3.76 8.60 6.48
CA ILE A 76 -3.97 7.18 6.79
C ILE A 76 -4.99 7.04 7.94
N ARG A 77 -4.84 7.84 9.00
CA ARG A 77 -5.79 7.85 10.13
C ARG A 77 -7.21 8.22 9.69
N GLN A 78 -7.36 9.20 8.80
CA GLN A 78 -8.66 9.61 8.28
C GLN A 78 -9.30 8.53 7.40
N VAL A 79 -8.52 7.88 6.53
CA VAL A 79 -8.98 6.76 5.69
C VAL A 79 -9.41 5.58 6.56
N ILE A 80 -8.60 5.18 7.55
CA ILE A 80 -8.94 4.10 8.49
C ILE A 80 -10.23 4.43 9.25
N THR A 81 -10.32 5.64 9.81
CA THR A 81 -11.48 6.06 10.62
C THR A 81 -12.75 6.12 9.77
N SER A 82 -12.68 6.72 8.59
CA SER A 82 -13.82 6.85 7.69
C SER A 82 -14.25 5.50 7.11
N GLY A 83 -13.30 4.68 6.67
CA GLY A 83 -13.57 3.34 6.14
C GLY A 83 -14.21 2.43 7.18
N ARG A 84 -13.67 2.41 8.42
CA ARG A 84 -14.28 1.65 9.52
C ARG A 84 -15.69 2.12 9.85
N ARG A 85 -15.94 3.43 9.87
CA ARG A 85 -17.28 4.00 10.07
C ARG A 85 -18.25 3.50 9.00
N LEU A 86 -17.84 3.54 7.73
CA LEU A 86 -18.66 3.07 6.60
C LEU A 86 -18.96 1.57 6.69
N ILE A 87 -17.97 0.74 7.06
CA ILE A 87 -18.20 -0.70 7.29
C ILE A 87 -19.27 -0.92 8.37
N GLN A 88 -19.25 -0.15 9.47
CA GLN A 88 -20.29 -0.26 10.50
C GLN A 88 -21.66 0.22 9.99
N MET A 89 -21.71 1.32 9.23
CA MET A 89 -22.96 1.81 8.64
C MET A 89 -23.56 0.82 7.64
N ASN A 90 -22.73 0.15 6.85
CA ASN A 90 -23.16 -0.78 5.81
C ASN A 90 -23.54 -2.17 6.36
N LYS A 91 -23.27 -2.46 7.64
CA LYS A 91 -23.48 -3.79 8.25
C LYS A 91 -24.89 -4.35 8.04
N ASN A 92 -25.90 -3.50 8.14
CA ASN A 92 -27.31 -3.87 7.97
C ASN A 92 -27.93 -3.27 6.69
N ALA A 93 -27.10 -2.69 5.82
CA ALA A 93 -27.58 -2.10 4.57
C ALA A 93 -27.78 -3.20 3.52
N HIS A 94 -29.03 -3.41 3.12
CA HIS A 94 -29.38 -4.36 2.06
C HIS A 94 -29.11 -3.79 0.65
N TYR A 95 -29.21 -2.47 0.51
CA TYR A 95 -28.98 -1.74 -0.74
C TYR A 95 -28.38 -0.36 -0.44
N GLY A 96 -27.77 0.25 -1.46
CA GLY A 96 -27.25 1.62 -1.38
C GLY A 96 -26.14 1.84 -0.36
N ARG A 97 -25.24 0.85 -0.22
CA ARG A 97 -24.05 0.94 0.65
C ARG A 97 -23.21 2.17 0.30
N CYS A 98 -22.78 2.89 1.32
CA CYS A 98 -21.90 4.04 1.16
C CYS A 98 -20.45 3.57 1.02
N GLY A 99 -19.67 4.26 0.19
CA GLY A 99 -18.26 3.93 -0.02
C GLY A 99 -17.32 5.08 0.29
N LEU A 100 -16.03 4.87 0.04
CA LEU A 100 -14.99 5.88 0.25
C LEU A 100 -14.12 6.01 -0.99
N MET A 101 -13.80 7.24 -1.36
CA MET A 101 -12.80 7.55 -2.39
C MET A 101 -11.59 8.22 -1.74
N VAL A 102 -10.41 7.77 -2.13
CA VAL A 102 -9.12 8.31 -1.70
C VAL A 102 -8.45 8.89 -2.94
N SER A 103 -8.46 10.22 -3.04
CA SER A 103 -8.08 10.93 -4.26
C SER A 103 -6.89 11.85 -4.03
N GLY A 104 -5.95 11.85 -4.96
CA GLY A 104 -4.88 12.84 -4.99
C GLY A 104 -3.72 12.46 -5.90
N PRO A 105 -2.73 13.36 -6.04
CA PRO A 105 -1.59 13.15 -6.94
C PRO A 105 -0.84 11.84 -6.68
N ALA A 106 -0.03 11.38 -7.64
CA ALA A 106 0.87 10.25 -7.43
C ALA A 106 1.75 10.47 -6.17
N ARG A 107 2.16 9.39 -5.49
CA ARG A 107 3.11 9.43 -4.36
C ARG A 107 2.65 10.21 -3.10
N THR A 108 1.34 10.32 -2.90
CA THR A 108 0.71 10.92 -1.71
C THR A 108 0.31 9.90 -0.63
N GLY A 109 0.67 8.63 -0.80
CA GLY A 109 0.38 7.56 0.18
C GLY A 109 -1.03 6.94 0.09
N LYS A 110 -1.73 7.08 -1.04
CA LYS A 110 -3.07 6.50 -1.27
C LYS A 110 -3.08 4.98 -1.11
N THR A 111 -2.23 4.28 -1.86
CA THR A 111 -2.04 2.82 -1.77
C THR A 111 -1.74 2.39 -0.35
N THR A 112 -0.82 3.08 0.34
CA THR A 112 -0.51 2.80 1.75
C THR A 112 -1.73 3.01 2.66
N ALA A 113 -2.50 4.09 2.48
CA ALA A 113 -3.72 4.30 3.27
C ALA A 113 -4.77 3.22 3.04
N LEU A 114 -4.92 2.76 1.80
CA LEU A 114 -5.86 1.72 1.42
C LEU A 114 -5.46 0.36 1.99
N THR A 115 -4.19 -0.04 1.84
CA THR A 115 -3.68 -1.31 2.37
C THR A 115 -3.67 -1.33 3.90
N GLN A 116 -3.36 -0.20 4.56
CA GLN A 116 -3.44 -0.10 6.03
C GLN A 116 -4.87 -0.15 6.56
N LEU A 117 -5.85 0.42 5.84
CA LEU A 117 -7.27 0.22 6.15
C LEU A 117 -7.63 -1.27 6.07
N GLY A 118 -7.26 -1.95 4.98
CA GLY A 118 -7.52 -3.37 4.83
C GLY A 118 -6.85 -4.21 5.93
N LYS A 119 -5.55 -4.01 6.20
CA LYS A 119 -4.84 -4.70 7.29
C LYS A 119 -5.51 -4.49 8.63
N THR A 120 -5.95 -3.26 8.93
CA THR A 120 -6.68 -2.94 10.16
C THR A 120 -8.02 -3.70 10.24
N VAL A 121 -8.79 -3.74 9.16
CA VAL A 121 -10.08 -4.45 9.10
C VAL A 121 -9.88 -5.95 9.31
N GLU A 122 -8.90 -6.56 8.63
CA GLU A 122 -8.64 -7.98 8.79
C GLU A 122 -8.14 -8.33 10.21
N VAL A 123 -7.21 -7.57 10.77
CA VAL A 123 -6.74 -7.78 12.15
C VAL A 123 -7.90 -7.69 13.15
N ILE A 124 -8.79 -6.71 13.00
CA ILE A 124 -9.97 -6.58 13.86
C ILE A 124 -10.92 -7.77 13.68
N HIS A 125 -11.16 -8.20 12.45
CA HIS A 125 -12.01 -9.35 12.14
C HIS A 125 -11.49 -10.62 12.81
N ARG A 126 -10.21 -10.94 12.61
CA ARG A 126 -9.57 -12.14 13.20
C ARG A 126 -9.61 -12.13 14.73
N ARG A 127 -9.43 -10.96 15.36
CA ARG A 127 -9.56 -10.81 16.82
C ARG A 127 -10.98 -11.08 17.32
N ARG A 128 -12.00 -10.72 16.55
CA ARG A 128 -13.42 -10.95 16.90
C ARG A 128 -13.90 -12.36 16.57
N HIS A 129 -13.30 -12.97 15.57
CA HIS A 129 -13.67 -14.28 15.02
C HIS A 129 -12.44 -15.22 15.01
N PRO A 130 -11.89 -15.58 16.18
CA PRO A 130 -10.63 -16.34 16.26
C PRO A 130 -10.71 -17.74 15.63
N ASN A 131 -11.91 -18.33 15.58
CA ASN A 131 -12.13 -19.67 15.02
C ASN A 131 -12.50 -19.65 13.53
N SER A 132 -12.65 -18.47 12.91
CA SER A 132 -13.02 -18.34 11.50
C SER A 132 -11.78 -18.15 10.63
N SER A 133 -10.94 -19.19 10.53
CA SER A 133 -9.72 -19.15 9.72
C SER A 133 -9.99 -19.05 8.22
N SER A 134 -11.12 -19.59 7.77
CA SER A 134 -11.57 -19.55 6.37
C SER A 134 -12.01 -18.17 5.89
N ASP A 135 -12.43 -17.28 6.79
CA ASP A 135 -12.94 -15.96 6.41
C ASP A 135 -11.88 -15.13 5.65
N ILE A 136 -12.37 -14.31 4.74
CA ILE A 136 -11.61 -13.37 3.92
C ILE A 136 -12.31 -12.02 4.01
N PRO A 137 -12.09 -11.26 5.09
CA PRO A 137 -12.85 -10.02 5.32
C PRO A 137 -12.49 -8.90 4.34
N VAL A 138 -11.36 -9.00 3.64
CA VAL A 138 -10.83 -7.97 2.75
C VAL A 138 -10.44 -8.57 1.40
N ILE A 139 -10.86 -7.88 0.34
CA ILE A 139 -10.33 -8.06 -1.02
C ILE A 139 -9.50 -6.82 -1.36
N TYR A 140 -8.30 -7.01 -1.91
CA TYR A 140 -7.49 -5.93 -2.49
C TYR A 140 -7.21 -6.25 -3.96
N ILE A 141 -7.59 -5.34 -4.86
CA ILE A 141 -7.30 -5.44 -6.28
C ILE A 141 -6.75 -4.11 -6.82
N THR A 142 -6.06 -4.19 -7.94
CA THR A 142 -5.57 -3.03 -8.68
C THR A 142 -6.22 -3.03 -10.05
N VAL A 143 -6.72 -1.88 -10.51
CA VAL A 143 -7.27 -1.75 -11.85
C VAL A 143 -6.13 -1.79 -12.88
N PRO A 144 -6.13 -2.74 -13.84
CA PRO A 144 -5.09 -2.79 -14.86
C PRO A 144 -5.20 -1.63 -15.85
N PRO A 145 -4.11 -1.23 -16.53
CA PRO A 145 -4.17 -0.24 -17.61
C PRO A 145 -5.15 -0.65 -18.70
N ALA A 146 -5.94 0.30 -19.21
CA ALA A 146 -6.96 0.06 -20.24
C ALA A 146 -7.92 -1.09 -19.88
N ALA A 147 -8.34 -1.16 -18.61
CA ALA A 147 -9.14 -2.26 -18.11
C ALA A 147 -10.43 -2.47 -18.91
N THR A 148 -10.71 -3.74 -19.19
CA THR A 148 -11.99 -4.21 -19.73
C THR A 148 -12.84 -4.83 -18.62
N PRO A 149 -14.16 -4.99 -18.81
CA PRO A 149 -15.04 -5.69 -17.88
C PRO A 149 -14.49 -7.04 -17.41
N LYS A 150 -14.02 -7.87 -18.35
CA LYS A 150 -13.47 -9.20 -18.06
C LYS A 150 -12.17 -9.11 -17.25
N MET A 151 -11.32 -8.12 -17.52
CA MET A 151 -10.09 -7.92 -16.73
C MET A 151 -10.41 -7.61 -15.27
N ILE A 152 -11.39 -6.72 -14.99
CA ILE A 152 -11.81 -6.43 -13.62
C ILE A 152 -12.31 -7.70 -12.92
N ALA A 153 -13.21 -8.45 -13.55
CA ALA A 153 -13.72 -9.71 -12.98
C ALA A 153 -12.61 -10.74 -12.71
N MET A 154 -11.61 -10.81 -13.60
CA MET A 154 -10.46 -11.69 -13.42
C MET A 154 -9.55 -11.27 -12.27
N GLU A 155 -9.40 -9.98 -11.96
CA GLU A 155 -8.62 -9.56 -10.78
C GLU A 155 -9.27 -10.02 -9.47
N PHE A 156 -10.60 -9.96 -9.37
CA PHE A 156 -11.32 -10.55 -8.22
C PHE A 156 -11.15 -12.07 -8.14
N ALA A 157 -11.28 -12.76 -9.28
CA ALA A 157 -11.11 -14.21 -9.32
C ALA A 157 -9.68 -14.64 -8.96
N ARG A 158 -8.67 -13.89 -9.44
CA ARG A 158 -7.26 -14.10 -9.10
C ARG A 158 -7.01 -13.87 -7.61
N PHE A 159 -7.64 -12.86 -7.00
CA PHE A 159 -7.49 -12.62 -5.56
C PHE A 159 -7.86 -13.87 -4.75
N PHE A 160 -8.97 -14.52 -5.10
CA PHE A 160 -9.43 -15.75 -4.44
C PHE A 160 -8.74 -17.03 -4.92
N ASP A 161 -7.85 -16.96 -5.91
CA ASP A 161 -7.25 -18.12 -6.58
C ASP A 161 -8.31 -19.09 -7.17
N LEU A 162 -9.36 -18.53 -7.79
CA LEU A 162 -10.42 -19.34 -8.38
C LEU A 162 -9.94 -20.05 -9.66
N PRO A 163 -10.27 -21.33 -9.87
CA PRO A 163 -9.90 -22.09 -11.06
C PRO A 163 -10.78 -21.69 -12.27
N ILE A 164 -10.61 -20.47 -12.76
CA ILE A 164 -11.38 -19.91 -13.88
C ILE A 164 -10.72 -20.29 -15.21
N SER A 165 -11.49 -20.92 -16.09
CA SER A 165 -11.04 -21.16 -17.46
C SER A 165 -10.94 -19.85 -18.24
N THR A 166 -9.93 -19.73 -19.11
CA THR A 166 -9.78 -18.58 -20.02
C THR A 166 -11.00 -18.38 -20.93
N ARG A 167 -11.76 -19.45 -21.19
CA ARG A 167 -12.99 -19.45 -22.00
C ARG A 167 -14.24 -19.01 -21.24
N SER A 168 -14.17 -18.90 -19.91
CA SER A 168 -15.32 -18.49 -19.09
C SER A 168 -15.80 -17.10 -19.52
N ASN A 169 -17.12 -16.95 -19.59
CA ASN A 169 -17.72 -15.65 -19.85
C ASN A 169 -17.67 -14.79 -18.57
N ILE A 170 -17.93 -13.49 -18.71
CA ILE A 170 -17.85 -12.56 -17.58
C ILE A 170 -18.90 -12.85 -16.49
N THR A 171 -20.09 -13.32 -16.87
CA THR A 171 -21.18 -13.63 -15.94
C THR A 171 -20.82 -14.79 -15.03
N ASP A 172 -20.27 -15.87 -15.58
CA ASP A 172 -19.84 -17.04 -14.81
C ASP A 172 -18.77 -16.65 -13.78
N ILE A 173 -17.82 -15.80 -14.18
CA ILE A 173 -16.76 -15.30 -13.31
C ILE A 173 -17.36 -14.43 -12.21
N ALA A 174 -18.25 -13.51 -12.56
CA ALA A 174 -18.86 -12.59 -11.61
C ALA A 174 -19.74 -13.32 -10.59
N ASP A 175 -20.50 -14.35 -11.01
CA ASP A 175 -21.31 -15.19 -10.13
C ASP A 175 -20.43 -15.98 -9.16
N ALA A 176 -19.35 -16.59 -9.64
CA ALA A 176 -18.39 -17.30 -8.79
C ALA A 176 -17.75 -16.35 -7.75
N VAL A 177 -17.29 -15.17 -8.19
CA VAL A 177 -16.72 -14.15 -7.30
C VAL A 177 -17.73 -13.69 -6.25
N CYS A 178 -18.99 -13.41 -6.63
CA CYS A 178 -20.03 -12.97 -5.69
C CYS A 178 -20.38 -14.06 -4.68
N GLY A 179 -20.48 -15.32 -5.12
CA GLY A 179 -20.73 -16.47 -4.24
C GLY A 179 -19.61 -16.62 -3.21
N VAL A 180 -18.37 -16.72 -3.67
CA VAL A 180 -17.19 -16.85 -2.80
C VAL A 180 -17.04 -15.65 -1.86
N SER A 181 -17.31 -14.43 -2.33
CA SER A 181 -17.26 -13.23 -1.48
C SER A 181 -18.28 -13.27 -0.35
N THR A 182 -19.44 -13.87 -0.59
CA THR A 182 -20.50 -14.03 0.42
C THR A 182 -20.12 -15.11 1.42
N ASP A 183 -19.69 -16.29 0.95
CA ASP A 183 -19.30 -17.42 1.79
C ASP A 183 -18.05 -17.13 2.64
N ALA A 184 -17.14 -16.31 2.11
CA ALA A 184 -15.93 -15.89 2.80
C ALA A 184 -16.13 -14.67 3.74
N HIS A 185 -17.36 -14.17 3.88
CA HIS A 185 -17.70 -13.03 4.75
C HIS A 185 -16.89 -11.76 4.43
N VAL A 186 -16.75 -11.41 3.16
CA VAL A 186 -16.07 -10.17 2.75
C VAL A 186 -16.82 -8.95 3.28
N THR A 187 -16.11 -8.03 3.91
CA THR A 187 -16.68 -6.79 4.48
C THR A 187 -16.09 -5.52 3.87
N LEU A 188 -14.93 -5.63 3.22
CA LEU A 188 -14.23 -4.54 2.55
C LEU A 188 -13.69 -5.00 1.20
N VAL A 189 -13.93 -4.19 0.16
CA VAL A 189 -13.27 -4.31 -1.14
C VAL A 189 -12.48 -3.04 -1.38
N ALA A 190 -11.17 -3.18 -1.48
CA ALA A 190 -10.22 -2.12 -1.76
C ALA A 190 -9.77 -2.19 -3.21
N VAL A 191 -10.04 -1.14 -3.98
CA VAL A 191 -9.72 -1.06 -5.41
C VAL A 191 -8.74 0.10 -5.63
N ASP A 192 -7.52 -0.23 -6.02
CA ASP A 192 -6.45 0.75 -6.26
C ASP A 192 -6.30 1.10 -7.75
N GLU A 193 -5.59 2.18 -8.03
CA GLU A 193 -5.28 2.65 -9.39
C GLU A 193 -6.51 2.89 -10.28
N LEU A 194 -7.63 3.31 -9.69
CA LEU A 194 -8.91 3.49 -10.38
C LEU A 194 -8.84 4.45 -11.59
N HIS A 195 -7.88 5.36 -11.59
CA HIS A 195 -7.63 6.29 -12.70
C HIS A 195 -7.16 5.59 -14.00
N ASN A 196 -6.82 4.31 -13.95
CA ASN A 196 -6.59 3.48 -15.14
C ASN A 196 -7.88 3.20 -15.94
N LEU A 197 -9.06 3.46 -15.36
CA LEU A 197 -10.33 3.45 -16.08
C LEU A 197 -10.48 4.71 -16.92
N ASN A 198 -10.49 4.54 -18.24
CA ASN A 198 -10.85 5.61 -19.16
C ASN A 198 -12.35 5.53 -19.52
N THR A 199 -13.19 6.20 -18.74
CA THR A 199 -14.66 6.24 -18.94
C THR A 199 -15.08 6.94 -20.23
N ALA A 200 -14.21 7.70 -20.89
CA ALA A 200 -14.49 8.26 -22.21
C ALA A 200 -14.51 7.17 -23.31
N THR A 201 -13.91 6.00 -23.04
CA THR A 201 -13.96 4.85 -23.94
C THR A 201 -15.11 3.93 -23.56
N ARG A 202 -15.70 3.26 -24.56
CA ARG A 202 -16.73 2.24 -24.33
C ARG A 202 -16.26 1.14 -23.36
N ALA A 203 -15.05 0.63 -23.56
CA ALA A 203 -14.49 -0.43 -22.72
C ALA A 203 -14.33 0.03 -21.26
N GLY A 204 -13.86 1.25 -21.01
CA GLY A 204 -13.73 1.79 -19.66
C GLY A 204 -15.07 2.12 -19.00
N ALA A 205 -16.07 2.56 -19.77
CA ALA A 205 -17.44 2.73 -19.27
C ALA A 205 -18.04 1.37 -18.82
N GLU A 206 -17.93 0.34 -19.66
CA GLU A 206 -18.39 -1.02 -19.32
C GLU A 206 -17.61 -1.60 -18.11
N ALA A 207 -16.32 -1.29 -17.96
CA ALA A 207 -15.52 -1.71 -16.80
C ALA A 207 -15.98 -1.02 -15.50
N SER A 208 -16.35 0.28 -15.57
CA SER A 208 -16.96 0.99 -14.44
C SER A 208 -18.30 0.39 -14.04
N ASP A 209 -19.14 0.04 -15.02
CA ASP A 209 -20.41 -0.66 -14.78
C ASP A 209 -20.19 -2.02 -14.10
N THR A 210 -19.09 -2.71 -14.43
CA THR A 210 -18.71 -3.98 -13.77
C THR A 210 -18.35 -3.78 -12.29
N LEU A 211 -17.61 -2.72 -11.94
CA LEU A 211 -17.33 -2.40 -10.54
C LEU A 211 -18.60 -2.02 -9.77
N LYS A 212 -19.50 -1.27 -10.40
CA LYS A 212 -20.81 -0.95 -9.84
C LYS A 212 -21.60 -2.23 -9.55
N TYR A 213 -21.66 -3.14 -10.53
CA TYR A 213 -22.33 -4.43 -10.41
C TYR A 213 -21.81 -5.24 -9.21
N PHE A 214 -20.49 -5.33 -9.05
CA PHE A 214 -19.89 -5.98 -7.86
C PHE A 214 -20.25 -5.25 -6.56
N SER A 215 -20.29 -3.91 -6.55
CA SER A 215 -20.64 -3.14 -5.34
C SER A 215 -22.08 -3.33 -4.87
N GLU A 216 -22.99 -3.68 -5.79
CA GLU A 216 -24.40 -3.95 -5.47
C GLU A 216 -24.60 -5.40 -4.98
N ARG A 217 -23.89 -6.37 -5.56
CA ARG A 217 -24.03 -7.80 -5.25
C ARG A 217 -23.18 -8.27 -4.08
N ILE A 218 -21.98 -7.73 -3.89
CA ILE A 218 -21.10 -8.11 -2.79
C ILE A 218 -21.54 -7.33 -1.53
N PRO A 219 -21.80 -8.01 -0.39
CA PRO A 219 -22.23 -7.36 0.85
C PRO A 219 -21.07 -6.65 1.60
N ALA A 220 -20.29 -5.85 0.90
CA ALA A 220 -19.08 -5.21 1.41
C ALA A 220 -19.07 -3.69 1.19
N THR A 221 -18.24 -3.00 1.96
CA THR A 221 -17.91 -1.59 1.72
C THR A 221 -16.86 -1.49 0.63
N PHE A 222 -17.10 -0.69 -0.41
CA PHE A 222 -16.12 -0.43 -1.46
C PHE A 222 -15.32 0.84 -1.17
N VAL A 223 -14.00 0.74 -1.29
CA VAL A 223 -13.07 1.85 -1.16
C VAL A 223 -12.19 1.93 -2.39
N TYR A 224 -12.20 3.09 -3.05
CA TYR A 224 -11.46 3.33 -4.28
C TYR A 224 -10.30 4.28 -4.06
N ALA A 225 -9.13 4.02 -4.64
CA ALA A 225 -7.99 4.92 -4.67
C ALA A 225 -7.56 5.25 -6.10
N GLY A 226 -7.17 6.50 -6.35
CA GLY A 226 -6.77 6.93 -7.68
C GLY A 226 -6.34 8.39 -7.76
N ILE A 227 -5.80 8.77 -8.92
CA ILE A 227 -5.40 10.15 -9.22
C ILE A 227 -6.61 10.92 -9.70
N SER A 228 -6.79 12.14 -9.17
CA SER A 228 -7.85 13.07 -9.59
C SER A 228 -9.21 12.38 -9.77
N LEU A 229 -9.60 11.59 -8.76
CA LEU A 229 -10.96 11.08 -8.64
C LEU A 229 -11.85 12.27 -8.30
N GLU A 230 -12.18 13.05 -9.31
CA GLU A 230 -13.26 14.00 -9.23
C GLU A 230 -14.58 13.25 -9.39
N PRO A 231 -15.67 13.73 -8.76
CA PRO A 231 -17.02 13.22 -9.03
C PRO A 231 -17.41 13.29 -10.52
N THR A 232 -16.64 13.97 -11.35
CA THR A 232 -16.87 14.22 -12.77
C THR A 232 -16.20 13.23 -13.72
N GLY A 233 -15.30 12.35 -13.28
CA GLY A 233 -14.57 11.46 -14.21
C GLY A 233 -15.16 10.05 -14.29
N LEU A 234 -15.15 9.35 -13.15
CA LEU A 234 -15.76 8.02 -13.01
C LEU A 234 -17.30 8.10 -12.91
N LEU A 235 -17.79 9.30 -12.56
CA LEU A 235 -19.14 9.55 -12.07
C LEU A 235 -19.82 10.76 -12.76
N SER A 236 -19.36 11.16 -13.95
CA SER A 236 -20.10 12.15 -14.76
C SER A 236 -21.34 11.56 -15.42
N GLY A 237 -22.33 12.44 -15.62
CA GLY A 237 -23.65 12.10 -16.13
C GLY A 237 -24.59 11.62 -15.03
N ALA A 238 -25.89 11.58 -15.33
CA ALA A 238 -26.95 11.22 -14.37
C ALA A 238 -26.73 9.86 -13.66
N ARG A 239 -25.95 8.95 -14.27
CA ARG A 239 -25.60 7.63 -13.73
C ARG A 239 -24.49 7.65 -12.69
N GLY A 240 -23.56 8.59 -12.81
CA GLY A 240 -22.43 8.70 -11.92
C GLY A 240 -22.72 9.56 -10.69
N GLU A 241 -23.56 10.59 -10.82
CA GLU A 241 -24.02 11.43 -9.70
C GLU A 241 -24.72 10.62 -8.59
N GLN A 242 -25.45 9.56 -8.95
CA GLN A 242 -26.11 8.66 -8.00
C GLN A 242 -25.13 7.84 -7.15
N ILE A 243 -23.95 7.52 -7.70
CA ILE A 243 -22.89 6.80 -6.99
C ILE A 243 -22.05 7.84 -6.22
N ALA A 244 -21.71 8.98 -6.83
CA ALA A 244 -20.98 10.07 -6.19
C ALA A 244 -21.60 10.53 -4.87
N GLY A 245 -22.93 10.65 -4.84
CA GLY A 245 -23.68 11.06 -3.64
C GLY A 245 -23.55 10.12 -2.43
N ARG A 246 -23.09 8.87 -2.63
CA ARG A 246 -22.94 7.87 -1.57
C ARG A 246 -21.49 7.65 -1.14
N PHE A 247 -20.53 8.31 -1.79
CA PHE A 247 -19.11 8.14 -1.50
C PHE A 247 -18.59 9.33 -0.70
N GLY A 248 -18.03 9.03 0.47
CA GLY A 248 -17.16 10.00 1.15
C GLY A 248 -15.87 10.19 0.35
N MET A 249 -15.30 11.39 0.40
CA MET A 249 -14.03 11.70 -0.26
C MET A 249 -12.96 12.07 0.78
N VAL A 250 -11.81 11.39 0.73
CA VAL A 250 -10.58 11.79 1.44
C VAL A 250 -9.58 12.24 0.39
N ARG A 251 -9.17 13.52 0.49
CA ARG A 251 -8.14 14.08 -0.38
C ARG A 251 -6.77 13.89 0.24
N THR A 252 -5.86 13.35 -0.56
CA THR A 252 -4.45 13.19 -0.22
C THR A 252 -3.65 14.25 -0.98
N GLY A 253 -2.68 14.88 -0.33
CA GLY A 253 -1.92 15.96 -0.92
C GLY A 253 -0.53 16.09 -0.31
N PRO A 254 0.27 17.06 -0.78
CA PRO A 254 1.52 17.41 -0.14
C PRO A 254 1.28 17.88 1.29
N PHE A 255 2.23 17.59 2.17
CA PHE A 255 2.24 18.14 3.52
C PHE A 255 2.56 19.63 3.46
N GLY A 256 1.85 20.42 4.28
CA GLY A 256 2.27 21.78 4.59
C GLY A 256 3.59 21.78 5.35
N GLN A 257 4.33 22.89 5.32
CA GLN A 257 5.50 23.04 6.19
C GLN A 257 5.02 23.36 7.61
N ASP A 258 4.54 22.34 8.30
CA ASP A 258 3.95 22.43 9.64
C ASP A 258 4.46 21.31 10.55
N GLN A 259 3.91 21.22 11.76
CA GLN A 259 4.30 20.21 12.74
C GLN A 259 4.08 18.77 12.25
N GLN A 260 3.12 18.52 11.35
CA GLN A 260 2.89 17.18 10.81
C GLN A 260 4.02 16.75 9.88
N TRP A 261 4.57 17.70 9.12
CA TRP A 261 5.76 17.46 8.29
C TRP A 261 6.99 17.18 9.15
N THR A 262 7.25 17.99 10.18
CA THR A 262 8.37 17.75 11.10
C THR A 262 8.23 16.42 11.84
N ALA A 263 7.01 16.05 12.26
CA ALA A 263 6.72 14.77 12.90
C ALA A 263 6.92 13.58 11.94
N LEU A 264 6.57 13.73 10.67
CA LEU A 264 6.85 12.73 9.64
C LEU A 264 8.35 12.51 9.50
N ILE A 265 9.14 13.59 9.40
CA ILE A 265 10.61 13.49 9.33
C ILE A 265 11.19 12.82 10.57
N ALA A 266 10.73 13.19 11.76
CA ALA A 266 11.18 12.59 13.01
C ALA A 266 10.90 11.07 13.06
N ALA A 267 9.71 10.65 12.60
CA ALA A 267 9.36 9.23 12.53
C ALA A 267 10.22 8.45 11.52
N LEU A 268 10.58 9.07 10.40
CA LEU A 268 11.53 8.48 9.44
C LEU A 268 12.93 8.37 10.06
N GLU A 269 13.40 9.42 10.74
CA GLU A 269 14.70 9.46 11.40
C GLU A 269 14.84 8.37 12.48
N ASP A 270 13.81 8.17 13.29
CA ASP A 270 13.78 7.16 14.36
C ASP A 270 13.85 5.71 13.83
N SER A 271 13.38 5.50 12.60
CA SER A 271 13.47 4.21 11.92
C SER A 271 14.86 3.90 11.37
N LEU A 272 15.75 4.90 11.29
CA LEU A 272 17.08 4.71 10.71
C LEU A 272 17.92 3.78 11.59
N ARG A 273 18.70 2.94 10.93
CA ARG A 273 19.65 2.03 11.54
C ARG A 273 21.01 2.38 10.97
N LEU A 274 21.55 3.51 11.42
CA LEU A 274 22.82 4.10 10.99
C LEU A 274 23.65 4.44 12.23
N HIS A 275 24.88 3.94 12.33
CA HIS A 275 25.70 4.01 13.54
C HIS A 275 26.12 5.44 13.90
N SER A 276 26.40 6.27 12.90
CA SER A 276 26.89 7.65 13.09
C SER A 276 25.78 8.70 12.97
N HIS A 277 24.53 8.28 12.79
CA HIS A 277 23.40 9.20 12.65
C HIS A 277 22.92 9.70 14.00
N ARG A 278 22.75 11.02 14.13
CA ARG A 278 22.32 11.66 15.38
C ARG A 278 20.85 12.05 15.26
N SER A 279 20.06 11.70 16.29
CA SER A 279 18.67 12.13 16.39
C SER A 279 18.54 13.66 16.25
N GLY A 280 17.56 14.10 15.47
CA GLY A 280 17.30 15.49 15.17
C GLY A 280 18.15 16.09 14.04
N ALA A 281 19.02 15.31 13.38
CA ALA A 281 19.78 15.78 12.23
C ALA A 281 18.87 16.03 11.01
N LEU A 282 17.92 15.14 10.74
CA LEU A 282 16.98 15.30 9.63
C LEU A 282 15.91 16.34 9.92
N THR A 283 15.40 16.41 11.15
CA THR A 283 14.40 17.45 11.50
C THR A 283 14.97 18.86 11.43
N ARG A 284 16.28 19.06 11.63
CA ARG A 284 16.96 20.35 11.35
C ARG A 284 16.98 20.71 9.87
N LEU A 285 16.84 19.72 8.98
CA LEU A 285 16.74 19.90 7.53
C LEU A 285 15.28 19.98 7.05
N ASP A 286 14.31 20.15 7.95
CA ASP A 286 12.86 20.23 7.66
C ASP A 286 12.52 21.06 6.41
N ARG A 287 12.99 22.32 6.38
CA ARG A 287 12.74 23.24 5.26
C ARG A 287 13.36 22.75 3.96
N TYR A 288 14.59 22.24 4.03
CA TYR A 288 15.29 21.74 2.85
C TYR A 288 14.59 20.50 2.29
N LEU A 289 14.21 19.56 3.15
CA LEU A 289 13.47 18.37 2.76
C LEU A 289 12.10 18.74 2.17
N HIS A 290 11.40 19.70 2.77
CA HIS A 290 10.11 20.19 2.25
C HIS A 290 10.27 20.74 0.83
N GLN A 291 11.25 21.63 0.62
CA GLN A 291 11.53 22.24 -0.67
C GLN A 291 11.94 21.21 -1.73
N ARG A 292 12.83 20.27 -1.38
CA ARG A 292 13.32 19.25 -2.32
C ARG A 292 12.24 18.25 -2.74
N THR A 293 11.33 17.93 -1.84
CA THR A 293 10.27 16.94 -2.06
C THR A 293 8.93 17.55 -2.42
N HIS A 294 8.81 18.88 -2.37
CA HIS A 294 7.54 19.62 -2.47
C HIS A 294 6.49 19.15 -1.44
N GLY A 295 6.93 18.71 -0.27
CA GLY A 295 6.06 18.13 0.78
C GLY A 295 5.44 16.77 0.41
N MET A 296 5.86 16.13 -0.68
CA MET A 296 5.32 14.85 -1.13
C MET A 296 5.96 13.72 -0.32
N ILE A 297 5.13 12.97 0.41
CA ILE A 297 5.59 11.87 1.27
C ILE A 297 6.33 10.78 0.49
N GLY A 298 5.86 10.40 -0.70
CA GLY A 298 6.55 9.39 -1.49
C GLY A 298 7.93 9.84 -1.96
N SER A 299 8.07 11.11 -2.35
CA SER A 299 9.37 11.69 -2.69
C SER A 299 10.30 11.78 -1.48
N LEU A 300 9.76 12.12 -0.29
CA LEU A 300 10.52 12.11 0.96
C LEU A 300 11.03 10.72 1.32
N LEU A 301 10.13 9.72 1.30
CA LEU A 301 10.47 8.33 1.58
C LEU A 301 11.55 7.83 0.63
N TRP A 302 11.39 8.10 -0.66
CA TRP A 302 12.36 7.72 -1.68
C TRP A 302 13.74 8.34 -1.42
N LEU A 303 13.77 9.65 -1.14
CA LEU A 303 15.00 10.39 -0.85
C LEU A 303 15.72 9.88 0.41
N VAL A 304 14.98 9.71 1.52
CA VAL A 304 15.55 9.27 2.80
C VAL A 304 16.03 7.82 2.72
N ARG A 305 15.27 6.94 2.05
CA ARG A 305 15.66 5.52 1.87
C ARG A 305 16.91 5.39 1.00
N GLY A 306 16.96 6.10 -0.13
CA GLY A 306 18.16 6.12 -0.98
C GLY A 306 19.39 6.62 -0.23
N ALA A 307 19.24 7.71 0.55
CA ALA A 307 20.33 8.24 1.36
C ALA A 307 20.76 7.29 2.49
N ALA A 308 19.83 6.56 3.11
CA ALA A 308 20.12 5.59 4.16
C ALA A 308 20.90 4.39 3.61
N ILE A 309 20.43 3.81 2.48
CA ILE A 309 21.11 2.69 1.81
C ILE A 309 22.52 3.09 1.39
N ASN A 310 22.66 4.26 0.73
CA ASN A 310 23.98 4.76 0.35
C ASN A 310 24.90 4.94 1.56
N ALA A 311 24.38 5.43 2.69
CA ALA A 311 25.17 5.63 3.90
C ALA A 311 25.68 4.34 4.55
N VAL A 312 24.98 3.21 4.34
CA VAL A 312 25.48 1.88 4.74
C VAL A 312 26.54 1.41 3.74
N LEU A 313 26.25 1.48 2.45
CA LEU A 313 27.14 1.01 1.37
C LEU A 313 28.49 1.74 1.32
N ASP A 314 28.50 3.05 1.57
CA ASP A 314 29.71 3.87 1.56
C ASP A 314 30.39 3.98 2.94
N GLY A 315 29.79 3.38 3.98
CA GLY A 315 30.28 3.39 5.36
C GLY A 315 30.23 4.76 6.05
N THR A 316 29.61 5.78 5.47
CA THR A 316 29.48 7.11 6.11
C THR A 316 28.56 7.09 7.31
N GLU A 317 27.62 6.14 7.35
CA GLU A 317 26.79 5.79 8.50
C GLU A 317 25.95 6.96 9.05
N LYS A 318 25.68 7.97 8.20
CA LYS A 318 24.86 9.13 8.55
C LYS A 318 24.29 9.82 7.32
N ILE A 319 23.05 10.27 7.41
CA ILE A 319 22.46 11.11 6.38
C ILE A 319 22.86 12.58 6.61
N THR A 320 23.40 13.21 5.57
CA THR A 320 23.75 14.64 5.54
C THR A 320 23.04 15.33 4.38
N LYS A 321 23.00 16.67 4.38
CA LYS A 321 22.51 17.42 3.23
C LYS A 321 23.24 17.05 1.93
N LYS A 322 24.56 16.87 1.97
CA LYS A 322 25.37 16.44 0.82
C LYS A 322 24.96 15.04 0.34
N ALA A 323 24.69 14.11 1.26
CA ALA A 323 24.21 12.77 0.91
C ALA A 323 22.83 12.84 0.23
N LEU A 324 21.92 13.65 0.77
CA LEU A 324 20.60 13.88 0.17
C LEU A 324 20.71 14.54 -1.21
N ASP A 325 21.69 15.43 -1.40
CA ASP A 325 21.96 16.07 -2.70
C ASP A 325 22.44 15.08 -3.75
N ALA A 326 23.21 14.06 -3.35
CA ALA A 326 23.77 13.03 -4.21
C ALA A 326 22.79 11.91 -4.58
N VAL A 327 21.66 11.78 -3.87
CA VAL A 327 20.56 10.94 -4.34
C VAL A 327 19.92 11.66 -5.54
N ASP A 328 19.89 10.99 -6.70
CA ASP A 328 19.31 11.51 -7.93
C ASP A 328 17.90 12.07 -7.69
N ALA A 329 17.41 12.99 -8.52
CA ALA A 329 16.05 13.47 -8.33
C ALA A 329 15.05 12.45 -8.87
N ASP A 330 14.08 12.04 -8.06
CA ASP A 330 12.93 11.27 -8.53
C ASP A 330 12.18 12.08 -9.62
N PHE A 331 11.85 11.45 -10.75
CA PHE A 331 11.37 12.10 -11.99
C PHE A 331 10.19 13.08 -11.81
N THR A 332 9.42 13.00 -10.71
CA THR A 332 8.27 13.90 -10.44
C THR A 332 8.61 15.16 -9.63
N SER A 333 9.82 15.32 -9.09
CA SER A 333 10.21 16.60 -8.47
C SER A 333 10.51 17.70 -9.50
N GLN A 334 10.39 17.39 -10.80
CA GLN A 334 10.59 18.31 -11.92
C GLN A 334 9.29 18.75 -12.61
N SER A 335 8.10 18.29 -12.18
CA SER A 335 6.84 18.75 -12.80
C SER A 335 6.51 20.19 -12.34
N PRO A 336 6.35 21.16 -13.27
CA PRO A 336 6.05 22.53 -12.91
C PRO A 336 4.68 22.66 -12.24
N ARG A 337 4.61 23.61 -11.29
CA ARG A 337 3.41 24.09 -10.60
C ARG A 337 2.21 24.19 -11.57
N PRO A 338 1.04 23.58 -11.30
CA PRO A 338 -0.17 23.96 -12.00
C PRO A 338 -0.50 25.43 -11.64
N PRO A 339 -0.91 26.27 -12.60
CA PRO A 339 -1.18 27.68 -12.34
C PRO A 339 -2.22 27.80 -11.23
N ALA A 340 -1.94 28.70 -10.27
CA ALA A 340 -2.95 29.10 -9.29
C ALA A 340 -4.12 29.71 -10.08
N THR A 341 -5.31 29.15 -9.89
CA THR A 341 -6.57 29.77 -10.30
C THR A 341 -7.11 30.60 -9.15
#